data_AF-A0A0K8MI82-F1
#
_entry.id   AF-A0A0K8MI82-F1
#
_cell.length_a   1.000
_cell.length_b   1.000
_cell.length_c   1.000
_cell.angle_alpha   90.00
_cell.angle_beta   90.00
_cell.angle_gamma   90.00
#
_symmetry.space_group_name_H-M   'P 1'
#
loop_
_entity.id
_entity.type
_entity.pdbx_description
1 polymer ?
#
loop_
_entity_poly.entity_id
_entity_poly.type
_entity_poly.pdbx_seq_one_letter_code
_entity_poly.pdbx_strand_id
1 'polypeptide(L)'
;MILTVIGFNFYVQTQIIDQKIKSIVLINQTLIVDRCQVDASLDYYQNHKLSGTIAEAEYQINSDQGLIEIKYQKQVYQRPLLLP
;
A
#
# COMPACT_ATOMS: atom_id res chain seq x y z
N MET A 1 37.71 7.27 -24.04
CA MET A 1 37.51 6.03 -23.26
C MET A 1 37.24 6.27 -21.78
N ILE A 2 38.05 7.06 -21.06
CA ILE A 2 37.85 7.26 -19.60
C ILE A 2 36.52 8.00 -19.30
N LEU A 3 36.20 9.05 -20.05
CA LEU A 3 34.95 9.81 -19.92
C LEU A 3 33.69 8.96 -20.20
N THR A 4 33.74 8.06 -21.18
CA THR A 4 32.62 7.16 -21.49
C THR A 4 32.39 6.12 -20.40
N VAL A 5 33.46 5.64 -19.76
CA VAL A 5 33.37 4.71 -18.61
C VAL A 5 32.81 5.41 -17.38
N ILE A 6 33.20 6.66 -17.12
CA ILE A 6 32.66 7.46 -16.00
C ILE A 6 31.17 7.76 -16.23
N GLY A 7 30.79 8.19 -17.45
CA GLY A 7 29.39 8.46 -17.79
C GLY A 7 28.51 7.20 -17.69
N PHE A 8 29.01 6.05 -18.12
CA PHE A 8 28.30 4.77 -17.97
C PHE A 8 28.11 4.37 -16.50
N ASN A 9 29.15 4.51 -15.67
CA ASN A 9 29.04 4.24 -14.23
C ASN A 9 28.02 5.16 -13.55
N PHE A 10 28.02 6.45 -13.88
CA PHE A 10 27.04 7.39 -13.34
C PHE A 10 25.61 7.01 -13.74
N TYR A 11 25.39 6.67 -15.02
CA TYR A 11 24.10 6.23 -15.52
C TYR A 11 23.57 4.98 -14.79
N VAL A 12 24.41 3.96 -14.60
CA VAL A 12 24.04 2.75 -13.88
C VAL A 12 23.73 3.05 -12.41
N GLN A 13 24.50 3.92 -11.75
CA GLN A 13 24.22 4.32 -10.37
C GLN A 13 22.88 5.06 -10.25
N THR A 14 22.58 5.98 -11.18
CA THR A 14 21.29 6.70 -11.18
C THR A 14 20.12 5.73 -11.38
N GLN A 15 20.24 4.78 -12.30
CA GLN A 15 19.24 3.73 -12.51
C GLN A 15 18.98 2.89 -11.25
N ILE A 16 20.03 2.47 -10.56
CA ILE A 16 19.90 1.68 -9.32
C ILE A 16 19.23 2.51 -8.22
N ILE A 17 19.59 3.78 -8.08
CA ILE A 17 18.97 4.68 -7.09
C ILE A 17 17.48 4.88 -7.40
N ASP A 18 17.12 5.12 -8.66
CA ASP A 18 15.72 5.27 -9.07
C ASP A 18 14.90 4.00 -8.77
N GLN A 19 15.46 2.82 -9.09
CA GLN A 19 14.82 1.55 -8.75
C GLN A 19 14.63 1.39 -7.24
N LYS A 20 15.65 1.70 -6.43
CA LYS A 20 15.56 1.62 -4.96
C LYS A 20 14.48 2.55 -4.40
N ILE A 21 14.40 3.79 -4.90
CA ILE A 21 13.37 4.74 -4.48
C ILE A 21 11.97 4.21 -4.82
N LYS A 22 11.78 3.71 -6.05
CA LYS A 22 10.51 3.10 -6.47
C LYS A 22 10.11 1.91 -5.59
N SER A 23 11.07 1.04 -5.26
CA SER A 23 10.82 -0.09 -4.36
C SER A 23 10.44 0.36 -2.95
N ILE A 24 11.11 1.36 -2.38
CA ILE A 24 10.78 1.89 -1.04
C ILE A 24 9.38 2.49 -1.03
N VAL A 25 9.02 3.26 -2.07
CA VAL A 25 7.67 3.82 -2.20
C VAL A 25 6.64 2.70 -2.25
N LEU A 26 6.84 1.68 -3.10
CA LEU A 26 5.92 0.54 -3.20
C LEU A 26 5.75 -0.18 -1.85
N ILE A 27 6.85 -0.45 -1.15
CA ILE A 27 6.81 -1.09 0.17
C ILE A 27 6.00 -0.26 1.16
N ASN A 28 6.23 1.07 1.21
CA ASN A 28 5.49 1.95 2.10
C ASN A 28 3.99 1.94 1.76
N GLN A 29 3.61 1.94 0.48
CA GLN A 29 2.22 1.85 0.07
C GLN A 29 1.58 0.53 0.53
N THR A 30 2.28 -0.60 0.35
CA THR A 30 1.81 -1.91 0.82
C THR A 30 1.62 -1.92 2.34
N LEU A 31 2.57 -1.37 3.11
CA LEU A 31 2.48 -1.32 4.56
C LEU A 31 1.30 -0.47 5.05
N ILE A 32 0.99 0.64 4.38
CA ILE A 32 -0.19 1.47 4.72
C ILE A 32 -1.47 0.68 4.48
N VAL A 33 -1.58 0.01 3.34
CA VAL A 33 -2.75 -0.82 3.00
C VAL A 33 -2.90 -1.97 3.99
N ASP A 34 -1.83 -2.72 4.29
CA ASP A 34 -1.86 -3.83 5.24
C ASP A 34 -2.28 -3.37 6.64
N ARG A 35 -1.74 -2.23 7.11
CA ARG A 35 -2.14 -1.65 8.39
C ARG A 35 -3.62 -1.27 8.38
N CYS A 36 -4.08 -0.60 7.32
CA CYS A 36 -5.47 -0.24 7.17
C CYS A 36 -6.39 -1.48 7.17
N GLN A 37 -5.98 -2.60 6.57
CA GLN A 37 -6.74 -3.86 6.60
C GLN A 37 -6.93 -4.38 8.02
N VAL A 38 -5.85 -4.42 8.80
CA VAL A 38 -5.89 -4.94 10.18
C VAL A 38 -6.74 -4.02 11.06
N ASP A 39 -6.51 -2.71 10.97
CA ASP A 39 -7.22 -1.71 11.76
C ASP A 39 -8.71 -1.66 11.37
N ALA A 40 -9.06 -1.76 10.09
CA ALA A 40 -10.44 -1.84 9.62
C ALA A 40 -11.15 -3.09 10.13
N SER A 41 -10.47 -4.24 10.11
CA SER A 41 -11.00 -5.50 10.66
C SER A 41 -11.23 -5.38 12.17
N LEU A 42 -10.29 -4.75 12.88
CA LEU A 42 -10.42 -4.51 14.32
C LEU A 42 -11.60 -3.58 14.61
N ASP A 43 -11.73 -2.49 13.87
CA ASP A 43 -12.84 -1.53 14.03
C ASP A 43 -14.19 -2.15 13.70
N TYR A 44 -14.24 -3.09 12.76
CA TYR A 44 -15.43 -3.90 12.50
C TYR A 44 -15.78 -4.80 13.69
N TYR A 45 -14.83 -5.60 14.17
CA TYR A 45 -15.09 -6.58 15.23
C TYR A 45 -15.32 -5.97 16.61
N GLN A 46 -14.67 -4.84 16.91
CA GLN A 46 -14.80 -4.18 18.22
C GLN A 46 -15.92 -3.16 18.24
N ASN A 47 -16.00 -2.33 17.19
CA ASN A 47 -16.83 -1.13 17.17
C ASN A 47 -17.99 -1.22 16.17
N HIS A 48 -18.13 -2.32 15.42
CA HIS A 48 -19.15 -2.53 14.38
C HIS A 48 -19.17 -1.41 13.32
N LYS A 49 -18.00 -0.80 13.06
CA LYS A 49 -17.88 0.26 12.05
C LYS A 49 -17.78 -0.36 10.66
N LEU A 50 -18.57 0.16 9.73
CA LEU A 50 -18.60 -0.28 8.34
C LEU A 50 -17.74 0.58 7.41
N SER A 51 -17.22 1.71 7.89
CA SER A 51 -16.33 2.56 7.11
C SER A 51 -15.49 3.45 8.01
N GLY A 52 -14.40 3.96 7.45
CA GLY A 52 -13.55 4.93 8.13
C GLY A 52 -12.36 5.33 7.28
N THR A 53 -11.51 6.16 7.88
CA THR A 53 -10.28 6.63 7.25
C THR A 53 -9.13 6.38 8.20
N ILE A 54 -8.10 5.68 7.74
CA ILE A 54 -6.90 5.38 8.51
C ILE A 54 -5.69 5.94 7.76
N ALA A 55 -5.04 6.91 8.39
CA ALA A 55 -4.00 7.74 7.78
C ALA A 55 -4.49 8.44 6.49
N GLU A 56 -4.30 7.80 5.35
CA GLU A 56 -4.60 8.30 4.01
C GLU A 56 -5.43 7.30 3.18
N ALA A 57 -5.77 6.15 3.77
CA ALA A 57 -6.58 5.12 3.14
C ALA A 57 -8.00 5.16 3.71
N GLU A 58 -8.99 5.18 2.83
CA GLU A 58 -10.39 5.03 3.18
C GLU A 58 -10.75 3.55 3.11
N TYR A 59 -11.47 3.04 4.10
CA TYR A 59 -11.96 1.68 4.07
C TYR A 59 -13.49 1.64 4.16
N GLN A 60 -14.07 0.66 3.50
CA GLN A 60 -15.49 0.35 3.53
C GLN A 60 -15.67 -1.16 3.61
N ILE A 61 -16.53 -1.59 4.52
CA ILE A 61 -16.76 -2.98 4.82
C ILE A 61 -18.17 -3.32 4.38
N ASN A 62 -18.25 -4.23 3.42
CA ASN A 62 -19.50 -4.82 2.99
C ASN A 62 -19.73 -6.10 3.80
N SER A 63 -20.57 -5.99 4.84
CA SER A 63 -20.89 -7.13 5.71
C SER A 63 -21.66 -8.23 4.97
N ASP A 64 -22.51 -7.88 4.00
CA ASP A 64 -23.31 -8.86 3.25
C ASP A 64 -22.45 -9.75 2.36
N GLN A 65 -21.35 -9.20 1.85
CA GLN A 65 -20.40 -9.92 1.00
C GLN A 65 -19.18 -10.43 1.76
N GLY A 66 -19.03 -10.05 3.03
CA GLY A 66 -17.84 -10.35 3.82
C GLY A 66 -16.56 -9.77 3.20
N LEU A 67 -16.61 -8.54 2.69
CA LEU A 67 -15.48 -7.90 1.99
C LEU A 67 -15.09 -6.57 2.64
N ILE A 68 -13.78 -6.32 2.69
CA ILE A 68 -13.17 -5.03 3.02
C ILE A 68 -12.62 -4.42 1.73
N GLU A 69 -13.14 -3.26 1.38
CA GLU A 69 -12.62 -2.42 0.30
C GLU A 69 -11.78 -1.30 0.90
N ILE A 70 -10.55 -1.14 0.43
CA ILE A 70 -9.62 -0.11 0.86
C ILE A 70 -9.22 0.72 -0.35
N LYS A 71 -9.57 1.98 -0.32
CA LYS A 71 -9.20 2.97 -1.31
C LYS A 71 -7.98 3.71 -0.81
N TYR A 72 -6.85 3.50 -1.48
CA TYR A 72 -5.63 4.23 -1.20
C TYR A 72 -5.12 4.86 -2.50
N GLN A 73 -4.99 6.19 -2.50
CA GLN A 73 -4.65 6.98 -3.68
C GLN A 73 -5.59 6.70 -4.87
N LYS A 74 -5.10 6.09 -5.95
CA LYS A 74 -5.87 5.75 -7.16
C LYS A 74 -6.18 4.25 -7.27
N GLN A 75 -5.89 3.47 -6.23
CA GLN A 75 -6.03 2.02 -6.24
C GLN A 75 -7.06 1.58 -5.21
N VAL A 76 -7.84 0.58 -5.60
CA VAL A 76 -8.82 -0.08 -4.73
C VAL A 76 -8.31 -1.48 -4.45
N TYR A 77 -8.14 -1.79 -3.18
CA TYR A 77 -7.73 -3.09 -2.67
C TYR A 77 -8.94 -3.76 -2.05
N GLN A 78 -9.22 -4.99 -2.44
CA GLN A 78 -10.32 -5.77 -1.89
C GLN A 78 -9.78 -7.01 -1.20
N ARG A 79 -10.31 -7.30 -0.01
CA ARG A 79 -9.94 -8.50 0.75
C ARG A 79 -11.16 -9.07 1.47
N PRO A 80 -11.32 -10.39 1.57
CA PRO A 80 -12.34 -10.98 2.43
C PRO A 80 -12.11 -10.59 3.91
N LEU A 81 -13.19 -10.25 4.60
CA LEU A 81 -13.25 -10.22 6.05
C LEU A 81 -12.82 -11.59 6.56
N LEU A 82 -11.89 -11.60 7.51
CA LEU A 82 -11.47 -12.84 8.17
C LEU A 82 -12.64 -13.33 9.03
N LEU A 83 -13.44 -14.25 8.51
CA LEU A 83 -14.53 -14.89 9.26
C LEU A 83 -13.98 -15.44 10.60
N PRO A 84 -14.72 -15.25 11.72
CA PRO A 84 -14.30 -15.75 13.03
C PRO A 84 -14.15 -17.28 13.05
#